data_AF-A0A7L0UXR7-F1
#
_entry.id   AF-A0A7L0UXR7-F1
#
_cell.length_a   1.000
_cell.length_b   1.000
_cell.length_c   1.000
_cell.angle_alpha   90.00
_cell.angle_beta   90.00
_cell.angle_gamma   90.00
#
_symmetry.space_group_name_H-M   'P 1'
#
loop_
_entity.id
_entity.type
_entity.pdbx_description
1 polymer ?
#
loop_
_entity_poly.entity_id
_entity_poly.type
_entity_poly.pdbx_seq_one_letter_code
_entity_poly.pdbx_strand_id
1 'polypeptide(L)'
;GTMAQDMTEKELLKMELDQLKKEVKNERQMVSSSLQPGQDCHLRGTEIKEYIESMAGEDPLLKGVPEDKNPFKEKGGCTIS
;
A
#
# COMPACT_ATOMS: atom_id res chain seq x y z
N GLY A 1 16.92 22.09 -0.37
CA GLY A 1 17.20 21.32 0.86
C GLY A 1 18.51 20.61 0.64
N THR A 2 19.38 20.60 1.65
CA THR A 2 20.66 19.87 1.61
C THR A 2 20.38 18.37 1.53
N MET A 3 21.07 17.65 0.65
CA MET A 3 20.88 16.20 0.51
C MET A 3 21.55 15.49 1.68
N ALA A 4 21.01 14.33 2.08
CA ALA A 4 21.56 13.56 3.22
C ALA A 4 23.04 13.16 3.04
N GLN A 5 23.50 13.10 1.79
CA GLN A 5 24.88 12.76 1.42
C GLN A 5 25.88 13.89 1.70
N ASP A 6 25.42 15.14 1.81
CA ASP A 6 26.26 16.33 2.01
C ASP A 6 26.34 16.77 3.48
N MET A 7 25.72 16.00 4.39
CA MET A 7 25.62 16.35 5.81
C MET A 7 26.66 15.61 6.65
N THR A 8 27.11 16.26 7.72
CA THR A 8 27.97 15.60 8.70
C THR A 8 27.17 14.55 9.50
N GLU A 9 27.85 13.54 10.03
CA GLU A 9 27.22 12.50 10.87
C GLU A 9 26.38 13.10 12.02
N LYS A 10 26.87 14.18 12.62
CA LYS A 10 26.16 14.93 13.68
C LYS A 10 24.87 15.58 13.19
N GLU A 11 24.83 16.06 11.96
CA GLU A 11 23.64 16.67 11.35
C GLU A 11 22.61 15.62 10.96
N LEU A 12 23.05 14.48 10.39
CA LEU A 12 22.18 13.32 10.16
C LEU A 12 21.50 12.86 11.45
N LEU A 13 22.28 12.68 12.52
CA LEU A 13 21.75 12.21 13.80
C LEU A 13 20.75 13.19 14.41
N LYS A 14 20.97 14.50 14.26
CA LYS A 14 19.98 15.51 14.68
C LYS A 14 18.68 15.39 13.88
N MET A 15 18.79 15.21 12.56
CA MET A 15 17.62 15.04 11.70
C MET A 15 16.84 13.77 12.02
N GLU A 16 17.53 12.66 12.27
CA GLU A 16 16.90 11.40 12.69
C GLU A 16 16.17 11.58 14.03
N LEU A 17 16.81 12.19 15.03
CA LEU A 17 16.18 12.46 16.31
C LEU A 17 14.96 13.37 16.18
N ASP A 18 15.02 14.39 15.33
CA ASP A 18 13.89 15.28 15.10
C ASP A 18 12.74 14.58 14.37
N GLN A 19 13.03 13.65 13.46
CA GLN A 19 12.02 12.82 12.81
C GLN A 19 11.38 11.83 13.80
N LEU A 20 12.17 11.14 14.61
CA LEU A 20 11.68 10.20 15.63
C LEU A 20 10.80 10.91 16.67
N LYS A 21 11.16 12.12 17.09
CA LYS A 21 10.34 12.96 17.99
C LYS A 21 9.01 13.39 17.38
N LYS A 22 8.91 13.47 16.05
CA LYS A 22 7.64 13.69 15.36
C LYS A 22 6.83 12.40 15.33
N GLU A 23 7.44 11.30 14.89
CA GLU A 23 6.75 10.01 14.71
C GLU A 23 6.23 9.41 16.02
N VAL A 24 6.94 9.63 17.13
CA VAL A 24 6.48 9.14 18.44
C VAL A 24 5.14 9.75 18.85
N LYS A 25 4.85 10.98 18.41
CA LYS A 25 3.60 11.71 18.72
C LYS A 25 2.44 11.32 17.81
N ASN A 26 2.68 10.51 16.78
CA ASN A 26 1.61 10.06 15.90
C ASN A 26 0.63 9.18 16.68
N GLU A 27 -0.65 9.53 16.62
CA GLU A 27 -1.72 8.69 17.13
C GLU A 27 -1.77 7.40 16.31
N ARG A 28 -1.46 6.27 16.97
CA ARG A 28 -1.51 4.95 16.34
C ARG A 28 -2.88 4.35 16.63
N GLN A 29 -3.56 3.90 15.58
CA GLN A 29 -4.79 3.14 15.72
C GLN A 29 -4.47 1.69 16.14
N MET A 30 -5.38 1.08 16.91
CA MET A 30 -5.23 -0.32 17.31
C MET A 30 -5.34 -1.25 16.09
N VAL A 31 -4.38 -2.15 15.96
CA VAL A 31 -4.40 -3.22 14.94
C VAL A 31 -5.46 -4.27 15.31
N SER A 32 -5.70 -4.49 16.61
CA SER A 32 -6.42 -5.63 17.19
C SER A 32 -7.88 -5.37 17.62
N SER A 33 -8.45 -4.17 17.45
CA SER A 33 -9.92 -3.96 17.55
C SER A 33 -10.66 -4.61 16.36
N SER A 34 -10.20 -5.81 16.03
CA SER A 34 -10.28 -6.53 14.77
C SER A 34 -10.39 -8.03 14.90
N LEU A 35 -10.37 -8.52 16.12
CA LEU A 35 -10.39 -9.94 16.40
C LEU A 35 -11.36 -10.18 17.57
N GLN A 36 -12.64 -9.87 17.35
CA GLN A 36 -13.67 -10.71 17.97
C GLN A 36 -13.89 -11.91 17.04
N PRO A 37 -14.08 -13.14 17.55
CA PRO A 37 -14.39 -14.30 16.72
C PRO A 37 -15.67 -14.02 15.91
N GLY A 38 -15.53 -13.81 14.61
CA GLY A 38 -16.63 -13.43 13.72
C GLY A 38 -16.79 -11.93 13.43
N GLN A 39 -15.89 -11.06 13.92
CA GLN A 39 -15.91 -9.62 13.66
C GLN A 39 -14.52 -9.12 13.29
N ASP A 40 -14.38 -8.84 11.99
CA ASP A 40 -13.17 -8.39 11.32
C ASP A 40 -12.74 -6.97 11.73
N CYS A 41 -11.51 -6.60 11.39
CA CYS A 41 -10.74 -5.37 11.66
C CYS A 41 -11.32 -3.94 11.69
N HIS A 42 -11.69 -3.44 12.87
CA HIS A 42 -11.87 -2.01 13.14
C HIS A 42 -10.57 -1.39 13.71
N LEU A 43 -9.54 -1.13 12.91
CA LEU A 43 -9.45 0.04 12.04
C LEU A 43 -8.57 -0.30 10.84
N ARG A 44 -8.99 0.12 9.65
CA ARG A 44 -8.45 -0.18 8.32
C ARG A 44 -8.56 -1.61 7.81
N GLY A 45 -8.42 -2.67 8.59
CA GLY A 45 -8.41 -4.01 7.98
C GLY A 45 -9.79 -4.46 7.44
N THR A 46 -10.90 -4.16 8.13
CA THR A 46 -12.27 -4.40 7.62
C THR A 46 -12.61 -3.44 6.52
N GLU A 47 -12.33 -2.15 6.65
CA GLU A 47 -12.62 -1.18 5.60
C GLU A 47 -11.82 -1.47 4.32
N ILE A 48 -10.54 -1.87 4.46
CA ILE A 48 -9.70 -2.30 3.34
C ILE A 48 -10.25 -3.60 2.77
N LYS A 49 -10.63 -4.58 3.61
CA LYS A 49 -11.20 -5.83 3.15
C LYS A 49 -12.52 -5.61 2.42
N GLU A 50 -13.46 -4.89 3.00
CA GLU A 50 -14.76 -4.53 2.41
C GLU A 50 -14.57 -3.74 1.12
N TYR A 51 -13.64 -2.78 1.10
CA TYR A 51 -13.29 -2.05 -0.11
C TYR A 51 -12.75 -2.98 -1.20
N ILE A 52 -11.78 -3.84 -0.87
CA ILE A 52 -11.20 -4.80 -1.80
C ILE A 52 -12.28 -5.77 -2.31
N GLU A 53 -13.11 -6.33 -1.42
CA GLU A 53 -14.19 -7.25 -1.77
C GLU A 53 -15.25 -6.58 -2.66
N SER A 54 -15.60 -5.31 -2.39
CA SER A 54 -16.54 -4.54 -3.21
C SER A 54 -16.02 -4.30 -4.64
N MET A 55 -14.70 -4.15 -4.79
CA MET A 55 -14.05 -3.87 -6.09
C MET A 55 -13.60 -5.14 -6.81
N ALA A 56 -13.40 -6.25 -6.10
CA ALA A 56 -12.86 -7.50 -6.64
C ALA A 56 -13.76 -8.14 -7.71
N GLY A 57 -15.07 -7.84 -7.68
CA GLY A 57 -16.02 -8.28 -8.70
C GLY A 57 -15.77 -7.66 -10.07
N GLU A 58 -15.17 -6.46 -10.11
CA GLU A 58 -14.94 -5.68 -11.32
C GLU A 58 -13.46 -5.64 -11.72
N ASP A 59 -12.57 -6.16 -10.87
CA ASP A 59 -11.13 -6.16 -11.12
C ASP A 59 -10.78 -7.02 -12.36
N PRO A 60 -10.28 -6.38 -13.44
CA PRO A 60 -9.85 -7.06 -14.67
C PRO A 60 -8.78 -8.14 -14.47
N LEU A 61 -7.92 -7.98 -13.46
CA LEU A 61 -6.84 -8.91 -13.15
C LEU A 61 -7.34 -10.11 -12.33
N LEU A 62 -8.50 -9.99 -11.69
CA LEU A 62 -9.15 -11.10 -10.99
C LEU A 62 -10.16 -11.84 -11.86
N LYS A 63 -10.97 -11.11 -12.66
CA LYS A 63 -12.02 -11.71 -13.52
C LYS A 63 -11.56 -12.03 -14.94
N GLY A 64 -10.45 -11.44 -15.37
CA GLY A 64 -10.02 -11.47 -16.76
C GLY A 64 -10.73 -10.41 -17.61
N VAL A 65 -10.09 -10.02 -18.71
CA VAL A 65 -10.64 -9.08 -19.69
C VAL A 65 -11.04 -9.84 -20.95
N PRO A 66 -12.28 -9.69 -21.45
CA PRO A 66 -12.66 -10.24 -22.75
C PRO A 66 -11.70 -9.79 -23.86
N GLU A 67 -11.39 -10.68 -24.81
CA GLU A 67 -10.39 -10.41 -25.86
C GLU A 67 -10.71 -9.16 -26.69
N ASP A 68 -11.97 -8.84 -26.91
CA ASP A 68 -12.42 -7.65 -27.62
C ASP A 68 -12.22 -6.34 -26.84
N LYS A 69 -12.12 -6.43 -25.51
CA LYS A 69 -11.94 -5.27 -24.61
C LYS A 69 -10.52 -5.14 -24.08
N ASN A 70 -9.64 -6.11 -24.37
CA ASN A 70 -8.27 -6.07 -23.91
C ASN A 70 -7.44 -5.10 -24.77
N PRO A 71 -6.93 -3.99 -24.21
CA PRO A 71 -6.14 -3.02 -24.97
C PRO A 71 -4.79 -3.58 -25.47
N PHE A 72 -4.39 -4.77 -25.00
CA PHE A 72 -3.12 -5.43 -25.38
C PHE A 72 -3.31 -6.64 -26.30
N LYS A 73 -4.51 -6.84 -26.88
CA LYS A 73 -4.83 -7.99 -27.74
C LYS A 73 -3.78 -8.32 -28.80
N GLU A 74 -3.25 -7.32 -29.51
CA GLU A 74 -2.28 -7.54 -30.61
C GLU A 74 -0.82 -7.66 -30.15
N LYS A 75 -0.50 -7.43 -28.88
CA LYS A 75 0.87 -7.51 -28.35
C LYS A 75 1.19 -8.84 -27.65
N GLY A 76 0.26 -9.81 -27.68
CA GLY A 76 0.36 -11.10 -26.99
C GLY A 76 1.16 -12.19 -27.71
N GLY A 77 1.81 -11.90 -28.83
CA GLY A 77 2.68 -12.85 -29.51
C GLY A 77 4.06 -12.85 -28.87
N CYS A 78 4.45 -13.92 -28.17
CA CYS A 78 5.87 -14.18 -27.92
C CYS A 78 6.53 -14.47 -29.28
N THR A 79 7.13 -13.47 -29.90
CA THR A 79 8.02 -13.67 -31.05
C THR A 79 9.34 -14.18 -30.50
N ILE A 80 9.56 -15.49 -30.57
CA ILE A 80 10.90 -16.06 -30.43
C ILE A 80 11.61 -15.75 -31.75
N SER A 81 12.43 -14.70 -31.74
CA SER A 81 13.38 -14.41 -32.82
C SER A 81 14.65 -15.23 -32.65
#